data_AF-A0A8J5PW31-F1
#
_entry.id   AF-A0A8J5PW31-F1
#
_cell.length_a   1.000
_cell.length_b   1.000
_cell.length_c   1.000
_cell.angle_alpha   90.00
_cell.angle_beta   90.00
_cell.angle_gamma   90.00
#
_symmetry.space_group_name_H-M   'P 1'
#
loop_
_entity.id
_entity.type
_entity.pdbx_description
1 polymer ?
#
loop_
_entity_poly.entity_id
_entity_poly.type
_entity_poly.pdbx_seq_one_letter_code
_entity_poly.pdbx_strand_id
1 'polypeptide(L)'
;MASSALQRLVRFVPRSSPSKILIGQPADKDIDVGAALRKGQEVAVNVWSGSSVLSPGSSTGTTETIDRVLSPLAQNEIGTIRCVGLNYRKHAAECGLDPQQSQSSSYRKPATTIVDPWPARGTIPKLSQVDESGDYEAELAVVIGKTAKNVSEAEALDYVLGYTAANDVSSRTQQLNQSQWSFSKSFDGACPLGPTLVLKSLITDPTKLHMRGLKNGEVYQESGTDDLIFSVPKIISWLSQGTTLPPGTVIVTGTPAGFHKNYTLLHDVPVPKPKPDEVLIRVAAAGFCHTDLMVYHGITQASLPFIGSHEPAGTIVGLGSDVPEIWHIGDRVGVTNFMDPCQGCNGCKWAMQSLGSLDPRFCDNRTMCGIIRRDGAFAEYMASWHGAVVSLPGSIGFEQAAPLMCAGATVWHAINQADITKGETIGIIGIGGLGILGIQFAKARGYRVMAIDNHEVGLKLASGVPSHLQPDLILKLDDPETIQKISDFTDGIGLKATIVCTSDDAANDWAAQRLQPRGVLVAAGFPEHGLKFDPMNLILREIFVKGTVHGSMDETREMMEFVVQHGIRSHLTLLTMEEAEDIAAKSEAHAFTGRPVVKIGMH
;
A
#
# COMPACT_ATOMS: atom_id res chain seq x y z
N MET A 1 13.70 -29.35 -46.82
CA MET A 1 14.20 -30.48 -46.02
C MET A 1 14.15 -30.04 -44.57
N ALA A 2 13.31 -30.67 -43.73
CA ALA A 2 13.23 -30.33 -42.32
C ALA A 2 14.55 -30.71 -41.62
N SER A 3 15.07 -29.82 -40.77
CA SER A 3 16.23 -30.08 -39.92
C SER A 3 16.04 -31.41 -39.17
N SER A 4 17.03 -32.31 -39.26
CA SER A 4 17.04 -33.55 -38.47
C SER A 4 17.30 -33.31 -36.98
N ALA A 5 17.72 -32.09 -36.60
CA ALA A 5 17.97 -31.71 -35.22
C ALA A 5 16.69 -31.17 -34.57
N LEU A 6 16.46 -31.57 -33.31
CA LEU A 6 15.44 -31.02 -32.43
C LEU A 6 15.62 -29.50 -32.31
N GLN A 7 14.52 -28.75 -32.39
CA GLN A 7 14.51 -27.29 -32.25
C GLN A 7 13.46 -26.83 -31.24
N ARG A 8 12.33 -27.53 -31.15
CA ARG A 8 11.23 -27.25 -30.22
C ARG A 8 10.83 -28.54 -29.55
N LEU A 9 10.88 -28.60 -28.23
CA LEU A 9 10.50 -29.79 -27.46
C LEU A 9 9.21 -29.57 -26.69
N VAL A 10 8.32 -30.56 -26.78
CA VAL A 10 7.12 -30.70 -25.96
C VAL A 10 7.22 -32.02 -25.21
N ARG A 11 6.88 -31.99 -23.92
CA ARG A 11 6.69 -33.16 -23.07
C ARG A 11 5.20 -33.35 -22.86
N PHE A 12 4.68 -34.56 -23.09
CA PHE A 12 3.23 -34.78 -23.16
C PHE A 12 2.82 -36.22 -22.88
N VAL A 13 1.55 -36.39 -22.55
CA VAL A 13 0.85 -37.67 -22.55
C VAL A 13 0.19 -37.84 -23.93
N PRO A 14 0.45 -38.94 -24.67
CA PRO A 14 -0.18 -39.18 -25.96
C PRO A 14 -1.61 -39.74 -25.80
N ARG A 15 -2.51 -39.40 -26.71
CA ARG A 15 -3.89 -39.94 -26.72
C ARG A 15 -3.93 -41.46 -26.88
N SER A 16 -2.98 -42.02 -27.63
CA SER A 16 -2.88 -43.46 -27.87
C SER A 16 -2.50 -44.26 -26.62
N SER A 17 -1.84 -43.62 -25.63
CA SER A 17 -1.31 -44.31 -24.45
C SER A 17 -1.26 -43.38 -23.22
N PRO A 18 -2.40 -43.20 -22.52
CA PRO A 18 -2.51 -42.25 -21.40
C PRO A 18 -1.59 -42.51 -20.20
N SER A 19 -1.00 -43.71 -20.11
CA SER A 19 -0.05 -44.09 -19.05
C SER A 19 1.40 -43.76 -19.37
N LYS A 20 1.70 -43.34 -20.61
CA LYS A 20 3.05 -42.99 -21.05
C LYS A 20 3.27 -41.49 -21.04
N ILE A 21 4.52 -41.10 -20.82
CA ILE A 21 5.00 -39.74 -21.04
C ILE A 21 6.02 -39.81 -22.16
N LEU A 22 5.79 -39.01 -23.20
CA LEU A 22 6.66 -38.89 -24.35
C LEU A 22 7.23 -37.48 -24.44
N ILE A 23 8.32 -37.36 -25.16
CA ILE A 23 8.85 -36.07 -25.63
C ILE A 23 8.89 -36.07 -27.15
N GLY A 24 8.82 -34.88 -27.74
CA GLY A 24 9.02 -34.74 -29.17
C GLY A 24 8.93 -33.32 -29.67
N GLN A 25 8.90 -33.19 -30.99
CA GLN A 25 8.80 -31.91 -31.68
C GLN A 25 7.44 -31.76 -32.35
N PRO A 26 6.74 -30.61 -32.20
CA PRO A 26 5.53 -30.34 -32.97
C PRO A 26 5.76 -30.58 -34.47
N ALA A 27 4.85 -31.31 -35.10
CA ALA A 27 4.96 -31.65 -36.52
C ALA A 27 4.82 -30.39 -37.41
N ASP A 28 3.95 -29.47 -37.00
CA ASP A 28 3.91 -28.11 -37.53
C ASP A 28 4.94 -27.23 -36.81
N LYS A 29 5.86 -26.65 -37.58
CA LYS A 29 6.94 -25.79 -37.07
C LYS A 29 6.44 -24.43 -36.56
N ASP A 30 5.28 -23.97 -37.01
CA ASP A 30 4.75 -22.63 -36.76
C ASP A 30 3.62 -22.64 -35.71
N ILE A 31 3.17 -23.83 -35.27
CA ILE A 31 2.09 -23.96 -34.28
C ILE A 31 2.51 -23.42 -32.91
N ASP A 32 1.65 -22.63 -32.28
CA ASP A 32 1.69 -22.38 -30.84
C ASP A 32 0.93 -23.50 -30.13
N VAL A 33 1.69 -24.41 -29.50
CA VAL A 33 1.16 -25.60 -28.82
C VAL A 33 0.17 -25.21 -27.72
N GLY A 34 0.46 -24.18 -26.93
CA GLY A 34 -0.39 -23.76 -25.82
C GLY A 34 -1.70 -23.15 -26.32
N ALA A 35 -1.61 -22.26 -27.30
CA ALA A 35 -2.79 -21.61 -27.87
C ALA A 35 -3.68 -22.61 -28.63
N ALA A 36 -3.09 -23.56 -29.37
CA ALA A 36 -3.82 -24.60 -30.09
C ALA A 36 -4.60 -25.50 -29.12
N LEU A 37 -3.94 -26.02 -28.08
CA LEU A 37 -4.57 -26.88 -27.08
C LEU A 37 -5.67 -26.14 -26.30
N ARG A 38 -5.48 -24.85 -25.98
CA ARG A 38 -6.50 -24.03 -25.31
C ARG A 38 -7.75 -23.83 -26.18
N LYS A 39 -7.60 -23.87 -27.51
CA LYS A 39 -8.71 -23.82 -28.48
C LYS A 39 -9.31 -25.20 -28.78
N GLY A 40 -8.83 -26.27 -28.14
CA GLY A 40 -9.26 -27.64 -28.41
C GLY A 40 -8.75 -28.20 -29.75
N GLN A 41 -7.72 -27.59 -30.34
CA GLN A 41 -7.12 -28.08 -31.57
C GLN A 41 -6.18 -29.25 -31.29
N GLU A 42 -6.11 -30.19 -32.24
CA GLU A 42 -5.16 -31.30 -32.15
C GLU A 42 -3.74 -30.83 -32.47
N VAL A 43 -2.78 -31.30 -31.69
CA VAL A 43 -1.37 -31.02 -31.91
C VAL A 43 -0.64 -32.35 -32.10
N ALA A 44 -0.18 -32.57 -33.34
CA ALA A 44 0.66 -33.72 -33.69
C ALA A 44 2.14 -33.44 -33.36
N VAL A 45 2.82 -34.44 -32.82
CA VAL A 45 4.20 -34.35 -32.33
C VAL A 45 5.00 -35.54 -32.86
N ASN A 46 6.10 -35.26 -33.55
CA ASN A 46 7.08 -36.27 -33.96
C ASN A 46 7.86 -36.71 -32.73
N VAL A 47 7.76 -37.99 -32.38
CA VAL A 47 8.24 -38.55 -31.11
C VAL A 47 9.74 -38.77 -31.13
N TRP A 48 10.39 -38.46 -30.01
CA TRP A 48 11.81 -38.69 -29.78
C TRP A 48 12.02 -39.82 -28.76
N SER A 49 13.12 -40.57 -28.92
CA SER A 49 13.38 -41.80 -28.17
C SER A 49 13.81 -41.59 -26.72
N GLY A 50 14.24 -40.37 -26.37
CA GLY A 50 14.57 -40.01 -24.99
C GLY A 50 13.34 -39.87 -24.10
N SER A 51 13.58 -39.74 -22.80
CA SER A 51 12.55 -39.47 -21.79
C SER A 51 12.68 -38.06 -21.17
N SER A 52 13.75 -37.35 -21.51
CA SER A 52 14.16 -36.10 -20.90
C SER A 52 14.58 -35.08 -21.95
N VAL A 53 14.30 -33.80 -21.73
CA VAL A 53 14.83 -32.72 -22.57
C VAL A 53 16.34 -32.57 -22.46
N LEU A 54 16.94 -33.01 -21.34
CA LEU A 54 18.40 -33.01 -21.14
C LEU A 54 19.08 -34.14 -21.94
N SER A 55 18.33 -35.19 -22.29
CA SER A 55 18.78 -36.36 -23.04
C SER A 55 17.70 -36.80 -24.03
N PRO A 56 17.43 -36.02 -25.09
CA PRO A 56 16.25 -36.20 -25.94
C PRO A 56 16.33 -37.44 -26.85
N GLY A 57 17.51 -38.05 -27.00
CA GLY A 57 17.70 -39.18 -27.90
C GLY A 57 17.62 -38.78 -29.37
N SER A 58 16.93 -39.59 -30.18
CA SER A 58 16.80 -39.43 -31.63
C SER A 58 15.33 -39.48 -32.06
N SER A 59 15.02 -38.91 -33.23
CA SER A 59 13.70 -39.07 -33.84
C SER A 59 13.38 -40.55 -34.05
N THR A 60 12.18 -40.95 -33.64
CA THR A 60 11.68 -42.33 -33.78
C THR A 60 11.02 -42.60 -35.12
N GLY A 61 10.71 -41.55 -35.89
CA GLY A 61 9.90 -41.64 -37.10
C GLY A 61 8.41 -41.81 -36.86
N THR A 62 7.94 -41.89 -35.60
CA THR A 62 6.52 -41.96 -35.28
C THR A 62 5.97 -40.59 -34.88
N THR A 63 4.67 -40.41 -35.10
CA THR A 63 3.94 -39.19 -34.74
C THR A 63 2.79 -39.56 -33.80
N GLU A 64 2.63 -38.79 -32.74
CA GLU A 64 1.58 -38.95 -31.73
C GLU A 64 0.80 -37.64 -31.56
N THR A 65 -0.45 -37.74 -31.10
CA THR A 65 -1.27 -36.55 -30.80
C THR A 65 -1.28 -36.30 -29.30
N ILE A 66 -1.10 -35.03 -28.91
CA ILE A 66 -1.17 -34.61 -27.50
C ILE A 66 -2.58 -34.85 -26.95
N ASP A 67 -2.65 -35.57 -25.83
CA ASP A 67 -3.81 -35.58 -24.93
C ASP A 67 -3.67 -34.48 -23.88
N ARG A 68 -2.57 -34.53 -23.14
CA ARG A 68 -2.21 -33.56 -22.11
C ARG A 68 -0.77 -33.12 -22.27
N VAL A 69 -0.54 -31.81 -22.36
CA VAL A 69 0.80 -31.23 -22.34
C VAL A 69 1.29 -31.13 -20.90
N LEU A 70 2.59 -31.32 -20.72
CA LEU A 70 3.26 -31.26 -19.43
C LEU A 70 4.33 -30.16 -19.45
N SER A 71 4.84 -29.78 -18.28
CA SER A 71 6.01 -28.91 -18.19
C SER A 71 7.16 -29.54 -19.00
N PRO A 72 7.93 -28.74 -19.78
CA PRO A 72 9.06 -29.26 -20.57
C PRO A 72 10.14 -29.95 -19.72
N LEU A 73 10.22 -29.63 -18.43
CA LEU A 73 11.02 -30.32 -17.43
C LEU A 73 10.12 -30.91 -16.35
N ALA A 74 10.33 -32.18 -16.02
CA ALA A 74 9.74 -32.81 -14.85
C ALA A 74 10.43 -32.32 -13.57
N GLN A 75 9.73 -32.38 -12.43
CA GLN A 75 10.25 -31.90 -11.14
C GLN A 75 11.59 -32.55 -10.75
N ASN A 76 11.78 -33.84 -11.07
CA ASN A 76 13.03 -34.57 -10.79
C ASN A 76 14.18 -34.24 -11.76
N GLU A 77 13.92 -33.49 -12.83
CA GLU A 77 14.92 -33.00 -13.78
C GLU A 77 15.38 -31.57 -13.46
N ILE A 78 14.69 -30.89 -12.54
CA ILE A 78 15.04 -29.54 -12.11
C ILE A 78 16.31 -29.58 -11.27
N GLY A 79 17.38 -28.96 -11.77
CA GLY A 79 18.61 -28.77 -11.01
C GLY A 79 18.39 -27.79 -9.86
N THR A 80 18.09 -26.53 -10.20
CA THR A 80 17.59 -25.49 -9.27
C THR A 80 16.72 -24.51 -10.04
N ILE A 81 15.81 -23.81 -9.35
CA ILE A 81 15.09 -22.68 -9.93
C ILE A 81 15.65 -21.39 -9.31
N ARG A 82 16.22 -20.52 -10.15
CA ARG A 82 16.83 -19.25 -9.75
C ARG A 82 16.01 -18.11 -10.32
N CYS A 83 15.54 -17.22 -9.46
CA CYS A 83 14.73 -16.09 -9.90
C CYS A 83 15.48 -14.78 -9.69
N VAL A 84 15.32 -13.85 -10.63
CA VAL A 84 15.86 -12.49 -10.55
C VAL A 84 14.67 -11.54 -10.58
N GLY A 85 14.38 -10.86 -9.47
CA GLY A 85 13.30 -9.87 -9.47
C GLY A 85 13.76 -8.48 -9.86
N LEU A 86 12.78 -7.64 -10.21
CA LEU A 86 12.96 -6.22 -10.58
C LEU A 86 13.94 -6.02 -11.75
N ASN A 87 13.91 -6.91 -12.74
CA ASN A 87 14.92 -6.93 -13.80
C ASN A 87 14.45 -6.31 -15.13
N TYR A 88 13.35 -5.55 -15.15
CA TYR A 88 12.90 -4.79 -16.32
C TYR A 88 12.98 -3.30 -16.00
N ARG A 89 13.57 -2.47 -16.86
CA ARG A 89 13.75 -1.03 -16.58
C ARG A 89 12.41 -0.34 -16.37
N LYS A 90 11.41 -0.64 -17.19
CA LYS A 90 10.07 -0.06 -17.07
C LYS A 90 9.39 -0.49 -15.78
N HIS A 91 9.58 -1.74 -15.37
CA HIS A 91 8.98 -2.26 -14.13
C HIS A 91 9.66 -1.67 -12.89
N ALA A 92 10.99 -1.54 -12.90
CA ALA A 92 11.72 -0.87 -11.83
C ALA A 92 11.25 0.59 -11.66
N ALA A 93 11.05 1.30 -12.78
CA ALA A 93 10.49 2.65 -12.78
C ALA A 93 9.04 2.71 -12.27
N GLU A 94 8.18 1.74 -12.65
CA GLU A 94 6.81 1.58 -12.12
C GLU A 94 6.79 1.42 -10.60
N CYS A 95 7.79 0.72 -10.04
CA CYS A 95 7.96 0.54 -8.60
C CYS A 95 8.66 1.74 -7.91
N GLY A 96 8.94 2.84 -8.61
CA GLY A 96 9.64 4.01 -8.05
C GLY A 96 11.12 3.77 -7.70
N LEU A 97 11.74 2.72 -8.26
CA LEU A 97 13.12 2.33 -7.96
C LEU A 97 14.08 2.84 -9.04
N ASP A 98 15.27 3.30 -8.63
CA ASP A 98 16.35 3.66 -9.56
C ASP A 98 16.95 2.38 -10.18
N PRO A 99 16.82 2.17 -11.50
CA PRO A 99 17.36 0.99 -12.19
C PRO A 99 18.89 0.86 -12.09
N GLN A 100 19.61 1.94 -11.76
CA GLN A 100 21.06 1.93 -11.58
C GLN A 100 21.50 1.56 -10.16
N GLN A 101 20.61 1.68 -9.17
CA GLN A 101 20.89 1.35 -7.76
C GLN A 101 20.25 0.04 -7.31
N SER A 102 19.31 -0.51 -8.08
CA SER A 102 18.68 -1.80 -7.78
C SER A 102 19.71 -2.93 -7.84
N GLN A 103 20.23 -3.34 -6.67
CA GLN A 103 20.93 -4.60 -6.56
C GLN A 103 19.97 -5.72 -6.93
N SER A 104 20.41 -6.68 -7.76
CA SER A 104 19.57 -7.79 -8.21
C SER A 104 19.11 -8.61 -7.00
N SER A 105 17.83 -8.49 -6.64
CA SER A 105 17.22 -9.37 -5.65
C SER A 105 17.08 -10.74 -6.28
N SER A 106 17.78 -11.73 -5.72
CA SER A 106 17.64 -13.13 -6.13
C SER A 106 17.03 -13.98 -5.03
N TYR A 107 16.26 -14.96 -5.47
CA TYR A 107 15.62 -15.95 -4.62
C TYR A 107 15.59 -17.31 -5.33
N ARG A 108 15.16 -18.32 -4.59
CA ARG A 108 15.09 -19.70 -5.08
C ARG A 108 13.70 -20.29 -4.89
N LYS A 109 13.29 -21.07 -5.89
CA LYS A 109 12.12 -21.94 -5.80
C LYS A 109 12.53 -23.42 -5.73
N PRO A 110 11.86 -24.25 -4.91
CA PRO A 110 12.00 -25.69 -4.96
C PRO A 110 11.34 -26.26 -6.23
N ALA A 111 11.72 -27.47 -6.62
CA ALA A 111 11.15 -28.14 -7.78
C ALA A 111 9.63 -28.40 -7.66
N THR A 112 9.09 -28.45 -6.44
CA THR A 112 7.65 -28.62 -6.18
C THR A 112 6.81 -27.42 -6.67
N THR A 113 7.44 -26.29 -7.00
CA THR A 113 6.75 -25.15 -7.60
C THR A 113 6.36 -25.38 -9.06
N ILE A 114 7.00 -26.33 -9.76
CA ILE A 114 6.68 -26.61 -11.17
C ILE A 114 5.30 -27.25 -11.28
N VAL A 115 4.48 -26.66 -12.16
CA VAL A 115 3.16 -27.15 -12.55
C VAL A 115 3.07 -27.21 -14.08
N ASP A 116 2.35 -28.22 -14.56
CA ASP A 116 2.09 -28.40 -15.99
C ASP A 116 1.28 -27.21 -16.57
N PRO A 117 1.38 -26.94 -17.89
CA PRO A 117 0.55 -25.95 -18.56
C PRO A 117 -0.94 -26.34 -18.56
N TRP A 118 -1.78 -25.45 -19.11
CA TRP A 118 -3.21 -25.72 -19.33
C TRP A 118 -3.44 -27.13 -19.92
N PRO A 119 -4.36 -27.93 -19.37
CA PRO A 119 -5.43 -27.58 -18.41
C PRO A 119 -5.09 -27.82 -16.93
N ALA A 120 -3.82 -28.09 -16.58
CA ALA A 120 -3.46 -28.25 -15.17
C ALA A 120 -3.70 -26.95 -14.38
N ARG A 121 -4.01 -27.10 -13.09
CA ARG A 121 -4.32 -25.99 -12.18
C ARG A 121 -3.19 -25.82 -11.18
N GLY A 122 -2.69 -24.59 -11.06
CA GLY A 122 -1.81 -24.20 -9.95
C GLY A 122 -2.60 -24.07 -8.64
N THR A 123 -1.90 -24.10 -7.51
CA THR A 123 -2.49 -23.92 -6.19
C THR A 123 -2.13 -22.53 -5.67
N ILE A 124 -3.14 -21.74 -5.29
CA ILE A 124 -2.93 -20.53 -4.49
C ILE A 124 -3.02 -20.93 -3.01
N PRO A 125 -2.00 -20.67 -2.18
CA PRO A 125 -1.98 -21.13 -0.80
C PRO A 125 -3.05 -20.43 0.04
N LYS A 126 -3.62 -21.13 1.04
CA LYS A 126 -4.71 -20.62 1.88
C LYS A 126 -4.42 -19.26 2.50
N LEU A 127 -3.18 -19.04 2.92
CA LEU A 127 -2.76 -17.79 3.55
C LEU A 127 -2.92 -16.56 2.62
N SER A 128 -2.83 -16.75 1.30
CA SER A 128 -3.00 -15.69 0.29
C SER A 128 -4.44 -15.60 -0.24
N GLN A 129 -5.30 -16.53 0.16
CA GLN A 129 -6.74 -16.47 -0.16
C GLN A 129 -7.49 -15.58 0.83
N VAL A 130 -6.93 -15.35 2.03
CA VAL A 130 -7.56 -14.55 3.09
C VAL A 130 -7.67 -13.08 2.70
N ASP A 131 -6.68 -12.59 1.95
CA ASP A 131 -6.51 -11.20 1.52
C ASP A 131 -6.44 -11.07 -0.01
N GLU A 132 -6.74 -12.16 -0.73
CA GLU A 132 -6.70 -12.24 -2.19
C GLU A 132 -5.37 -11.77 -2.80
N SER A 133 -4.24 -11.90 -2.08
CA SER A 133 -2.94 -11.36 -2.49
C SER A 133 -2.22 -12.18 -3.57
N GLY A 134 -2.89 -13.16 -4.18
CA GLY A 134 -2.29 -14.06 -5.16
C GLY A 134 -2.08 -13.36 -6.50
N ASP A 135 -0.85 -13.36 -7.01
CA ASP A 135 -0.49 -12.59 -8.21
C ASP A 135 0.36 -13.40 -9.19
N TYR A 136 0.31 -13.02 -10.47
CA TYR A 136 1.00 -13.67 -11.58
C TYR A 136 2.05 -12.76 -12.22
N GLU A 137 3.17 -13.34 -12.62
CA GLU A 137 4.28 -12.62 -13.24
C GLU A 137 4.69 -13.39 -14.49
N ALA A 138 4.38 -12.87 -15.69
CA ALA A 138 4.84 -13.49 -16.93
C ALA A 138 6.35 -13.24 -17.12
N GLU A 139 7.13 -14.31 -17.23
CA GLU A 139 8.59 -14.22 -17.27
C GLU A 139 9.22 -15.10 -18.35
N LEU A 140 10.37 -14.66 -18.86
CA LEU A 140 11.23 -15.50 -19.68
C LEU A 140 11.99 -16.47 -18.78
N ALA A 141 11.86 -17.76 -19.06
CA ALA A 141 12.62 -18.82 -18.41
C ALA A 141 13.75 -19.32 -19.33
N VAL A 142 14.96 -19.35 -18.78
CA VAL A 142 16.18 -19.87 -19.43
C VAL A 142 16.53 -21.21 -18.80
N VAL A 143 16.68 -22.26 -19.60
CA VAL A 143 17.04 -23.59 -19.12
C VAL A 143 18.51 -23.87 -19.41
N ILE A 144 19.27 -24.24 -18.37
CA ILE A 144 20.68 -24.60 -18.46
C ILE A 144 20.81 -26.07 -18.86
N GLY A 145 21.59 -26.35 -19.92
CA GLY A 145 21.79 -27.71 -20.45
C GLY A 145 23.08 -28.39 -20.01
N LYS A 146 24.04 -27.62 -19.49
CA LYS A 146 25.36 -28.11 -19.07
C LYS A 146 25.73 -27.51 -17.72
N THR A 147 26.48 -28.25 -16.91
CA THR A 147 26.97 -27.76 -15.62
C THR A 147 27.73 -26.45 -15.79
N ALA A 148 27.24 -25.36 -15.22
CA ALA A 148 27.88 -24.04 -15.24
C ALA A 148 28.41 -23.69 -13.84
N LYS A 149 29.67 -23.25 -13.75
CA LYS A 149 30.28 -22.74 -12.51
C LYS A 149 31.32 -21.70 -12.88
N ASN A 150 31.25 -20.53 -12.25
CA ASN A 150 32.15 -19.39 -12.49
C ASN A 150 32.25 -19.03 -14.00
N VAL A 151 31.13 -19.08 -14.70
CA VAL A 151 31.08 -18.85 -16.15
C VAL A 151 31.19 -17.36 -16.44
N SER A 152 31.95 -16.98 -17.46
CA SER A 152 32.03 -15.59 -17.92
C SER A 152 30.78 -15.18 -18.72
N GLU A 153 30.46 -13.88 -18.80
CA GLU A 153 29.33 -13.42 -19.63
C GLU A 153 29.49 -13.83 -21.11
N ALA A 154 30.72 -13.84 -21.64
CA ALA A 154 30.98 -14.20 -23.03
C ALA A 154 30.65 -15.68 -23.34
N GLU A 155 30.83 -16.57 -22.36
CA GLU A 155 30.60 -18.02 -22.51
C GLU A 155 29.20 -18.44 -22.04
N ALA A 156 28.48 -17.56 -21.33
CA ALA A 156 27.23 -17.88 -20.64
C ALA A 156 26.18 -18.56 -21.54
N LEU A 157 26.00 -18.08 -22.77
CA LEU A 157 25.01 -18.65 -23.68
C LEU A 157 25.35 -20.08 -24.11
N ASP A 158 26.60 -20.56 -24.02
CA ASP A 158 26.98 -21.92 -24.41
C ASP A 158 26.51 -23.00 -23.44
N TYR A 159 26.06 -22.57 -22.27
CA TYR A 159 25.45 -23.40 -21.24
C TYR A 159 23.92 -23.44 -21.36
N VAL A 160 23.31 -22.59 -22.19
CA VAL A 160 21.85 -22.53 -22.38
C VAL A 160 21.39 -23.66 -23.29
N LEU A 161 20.43 -24.46 -22.82
CA LEU A 161 19.72 -25.45 -23.60
C LEU A 161 18.65 -24.80 -24.47
N GLY A 162 17.85 -23.92 -23.88
CA GLY A 162 16.73 -23.26 -24.54
C GLY A 162 15.96 -22.33 -23.62
N TYR A 163 14.85 -21.83 -24.15
CA TYR A 163 14.00 -20.82 -23.55
C TYR A 163 12.55 -21.28 -23.54
N THR A 164 11.81 -20.88 -22.51
CA THR A 164 10.37 -21.14 -22.42
C THR A 164 9.68 -20.02 -21.62
N ALA A 165 8.35 -20.06 -21.55
CA ALA A 165 7.59 -19.14 -20.72
C ALA A 165 7.45 -19.72 -19.31
N ALA A 166 7.52 -18.86 -18.31
CA ALA A 166 7.18 -19.17 -16.92
C ALA A 166 6.17 -18.15 -16.38
N ASN A 167 5.46 -18.58 -15.34
CA ASN A 167 4.67 -17.68 -14.50
C ASN A 167 5.22 -17.73 -13.07
N ASP A 168 5.80 -16.63 -12.59
CA ASP A 168 6.23 -16.53 -11.20
C ASP A 168 5.05 -16.10 -10.33
N VAL A 169 4.43 -17.06 -9.63
CA VAL A 169 3.25 -16.80 -8.82
C VAL A 169 3.68 -16.36 -7.42
N SER A 170 3.05 -15.29 -6.93
CA SER A 170 3.40 -14.61 -5.70
C SER A 170 2.23 -14.47 -4.73
N SER A 171 2.54 -14.40 -3.44
CA SER A 171 1.69 -13.79 -2.41
C SER A 171 2.23 -12.41 -2.06
N ARG A 172 1.57 -11.35 -2.53
CA ARG A 172 2.09 -9.98 -2.40
C ARG A 172 2.19 -9.50 -0.96
N THR A 173 1.16 -9.75 -0.15
CA THR A 173 1.19 -9.40 1.27
C THR A 173 2.39 -10.05 1.97
N GLN A 174 2.62 -11.34 1.73
CA GLN A 174 3.78 -12.02 2.32
C GLN A 174 5.10 -11.55 1.72
N GLN A 175 5.13 -11.15 0.45
CA GLN A 175 6.36 -10.64 -0.16
C GLN A 175 6.80 -9.33 0.50
N LEU A 176 5.85 -8.44 0.82
CA LEU A 176 6.12 -7.17 1.49
C LEU A 176 6.47 -7.36 2.97
N ASN A 177 5.92 -8.39 3.61
CA ASN A 177 6.16 -8.68 5.03
C ASN A 177 7.47 -9.43 5.30
N GLN A 178 8.27 -9.74 4.28
CA GLN A 178 9.47 -10.56 4.41
C GLN A 178 10.67 -9.89 3.76
N SER A 179 11.84 -9.98 4.41
CA SER A 179 13.10 -9.50 3.83
C SER A 179 13.62 -10.38 2.68
N GLN A 180 13.03 -11.56 2.47
CA GLN A 180 13.42 -12.51 1.44
C GLN A 180 12.20 -13.16 0.80
N TRP A 181 12.15 -13.17 -0.53
CA TRP A 181 10.93 -13.48 -1.29
C TRP A 181 10.65 -14.96 -1.51
N SER A 182 11.59 -15.84 -1.15
CA SER A 182 11.38 -17.29 -1.32
C SER A 182 10.10 -17.76 -0.60
N PHE A 183 9.83 -17.30 0.63
CA PHE A 183 8.62 -17.72 1.36
C PHE A 183 7.32 -17.35 0.61
N SER A 184 7.27 -16.16 0.03
CA SER A 184 6.07 -15.63 -0.63
C SER A 184 5.90 -16.07 -2.08
N LYS A 185 6.93 -16.69 -2.68
CA LYS A 185 6.94 -17.04 -4.12
C LYS A 185 7.26 -18.52 -4.36
N SER A 186 7.52 -19.33 -3.32
CA SER A 186 8.01 -20.71 -3.48
C SER A 186 7.04 -21.80 -2.98
N PHE A 187 5.74 -21.52 -2.92
CA PHE A 187 4.72 -22.52 -2.58
C PHE A 187 4.47 -23.51 -3.74
N ASP A 188 3.92 -24.68 -3.42
CA ASP A 188 3.68 -25.72 -4.41
C ASP A 188 2.82 -25.21 -5.57
N GLY A 189 3.31 -25.40 -6.79
CA GLY A 189 2.69 -24.88 -8.01
C GLY A 189 2.89 -23.39 -8.33
N ALA A 190 3.79 -22.69 -7.64
CA ALA A 190 4.06 -21.26 -7.88
C ALA A 190 4.94 -20.95 -9.11
N CYS A 191 5.25 -21.93 -9.94
CA CYS A 191 6.08 -21.75 -11.15
C CYS A 191 5.58 -22.60 -12.33
N PRO A 192 4.35 -22.36 -12.85
CA PRO A 192 3.93 -22.96 -14.12
C PRO A 192 4.97 -22.68 -15.22
N LEU A 193 5.37 -23.71 -15.97
CA LEU A 193 6.44 -23.65 -16.96
C LEU A 193 6.02 -24.31 -18.28
N GLY A 194 6.34 -23.68 -19.41
CA GLY A 194 6.08 -24.26 -20.74
C GLY A 194 5.09 -23.46 -21.58
N PRO A 195 4.39 -24.10 -22.54
CA PRO A 195 4.32 -25.55 -22.79
C PRO A 195 5.44 -26.13 -23.68
N THR A 196 6.27 -25.28 -24.29
CA THR A 196 7.32 -25.73 -25.24
C THR A 196 8.67 -25.16 -24.82
N LEU A 197 9.70 -26.00 -24.79
CA LEU A 197 11.08 -25.51 -24.71
C LEU A 197 11.61 -25.28 -26.13
N VAL A 198 11.95 -24.04 -26.45
CA VAL A 198 12.57 -23.68 -27.73
C VAL A 198 14.07 -23.67 -27.53
N LEU A 199 14.79 -24.53 -28.27
CA LEU A 199 16.22 -24.69 -28.08
C LEU A 199 17.00 -23.46 -28.58
N LYS A 200 18.16 -23.22 -27.97
CA LYS A 200 19.08 -22.11 -28.34
C LYS A 200 19.43 -22.10 -29.83
N SER A 201 19.45 -23.26 -30.48
CA SER A 201 19.71 -23.37 -31.92
C SER A 201 18.70 -22.61 -32.79
N LEU A 202 17.48 -22.38 -32.29
CA LEU A 202 16.44 -21.59 -32.97
C LEU A 202 16.39 -20.14 -32.47
N ILE A 203 16.70 -19.89 -31.19
CA ILE A 203 16.77 -18.55 -30.59
C ILE A 203 18.25 -18.23 -30.34
N THR A 204 18.91 -17.68 -31.36
CA THR A 204 20.34 -17.32 -31.29
C THR A 204 20.59 -16.01 -30.56
N ASP A 205 19.61 -15.11 -30.54
CA ASP A 205 19.66 -13.82 -29.86
C ASP A 205 18.41 -13.66 -28.97
N PRO A 206 18.51 -13.94 -27.66
CA PRO A 206 17.37 -13.85 -26.75
C PRO A 206 16.91 -12.42 -26.48
N THR A 207 17.67 -11.38 -26.89
CA THR A 207 17.28 -9.97 -26.67
C THR A 207 16.12 -9.54 -27.56
N LYS A 208 15.90 -10.25 -28.67
CA LYS A 208 14.84 -9.98 -29.66
C LYS A 208 13.51 -10.62 -29.31
N LEU A 209 13.41 -11.27 -28.16
CA LEU A 209 12.15 -11.88 -27.71
C LEU A 209 11.19 -10.81 -27.20
N HIS A 210 9.92 -11.13 -27.29
CA HIS A 210 8.84 -10.27 -26.83
C HIS A 210 7.96 -11.05 -25.87
N MET A 211 7.75 -10.49 -24.68
CA MET A 211 7.03 -11.11 -23.59
C MET A 211 5.65 -10.48 -23.44
N ARG A 212 4.63 -11.32 -23.25
CA ARG A 212 3.25 -10.90 -22.95
C ARG A 212 2.63 -11.77 -21.86
N GLY A 213 2.03 -11.14 -20.87
CA GLY A 213 1.18 -11.75 -19.85
C GLY A 213 -0.28 -11.39 -20.10
N LEU A 214 -1.13 -12.40 -20.25
CA LEU A 214 -2.56 -12.22 -20.50
C LEU A 214 -3.40 -12.80 -19.35
N LYS A 215 -4.39 -12.03 -18.89
CA LYS A 215 -5.43 -12.49 -17.95
C LYS A 215 -6.78 -12.39 -18.64
N ASN A 216 -7.50 -13.51 -18.75
CA ASN A 216 -8.80 -13.60 -19.43
C ASN A 216 -8.82 -13.02 -20.86
N GLY A 217 -7.69 -13.09 -21.57
CA GLY A 217 -7.56 -12.60 -22.95
C GLY A 217 -7.12 -11.14 -23.06
N GLU A 218 -7.15 -10.37 -21.97
CA GLU A 218 -6.63 -9.01 -21.92
C GLU A 218 -5.13 -9.02 -21.59
N VAL A 219 -4.37 -8.10 -22.19
CA VAL A 219 -2.94 -7.94 -21.96
C VAL A 219 -2.73 -7.09 -20.70
N TYR A 220 -1.97 -7.63 -19.76
CA TYR A 220 -1.61 -6.93 -18.53
C TYR A 220 -0.10 -6.63 -18.44
N GLN A 221 0.73 -7.49 -19.01
CA GLN A 221 2.19 -7.31 -19.04
C GLN A 221 2.66 -7.40 -20.49
N GLU A 222 3.48 -6.46 -20.93
CA GLU A 222 4.01 -6.44 -22.30
C GLU A 222 5.35 -5.70 -22.36
N SER A 223 6.41 -6.40 -22.78
CA SER A 223 7.70 -5.76 -23.07
C SER A 223 8.60 -6.65 -23.93
N GLY A 224 9.54 -6.02 -24.64
CA GLY A 224 10.69 -6.72 -25.20
C GLY A 224 11.68 -7.12 -24.10
N THR A 225 12.43 -8.19 -24.35
CA THR A 225 13.51 -8.67 -23.46
C THR A 225 14.78 -7.83 -23.54
N ASP A 226 14.85 -6.89 -24.47
CA ASP A 226 15.84 -5.81 -24.51
C ASP A 226 15.65 -4.79 -23.36
N ASP A 227 14.47 -4.79 -22.72
CA ASP A 227 14.19 -4.01 -21.52
C ASP A 227 14.82 -4.59 -20.24
N LEU A 228 15.43 -5.78 -20.30
CA LEU A 228 16.13 -6.37 -19.16
C LEU A 228 17.26 -5.45 -18.67
N ILE A 229 17.33 -5.23 -17.36
CA ILE A 229 18.42 -4.48 -16.70
C ILE A 229 19.69 -5.32 -16.74
N PHE A 230 19.58 -6.58 -16.33
CA PHE A 230 20.62 -7.60 -16.37
C PHE A 230 20.29 -8.59 -17.48
N SER A 231 21.15 -8.63 -18.51
CA SER A 231 20.98 -9.53 -19.65
C SER A 231 21.09 -11.02 -19.23
N VAL A 232 20.54 -11.93 -20.04
CA VAL A 232 20.66 -13.38 -19.80
C VAL A 232 22.12 -13.83 -19.56
N PRO A 233 23.12 -13.42 -20.38
CA PRO A 233 24.52 -13.74 -20.12
C PRO A 233 25.02 -13.25 -18.75
N LYS A 234 24.65 -12.03 -18.36
CA LYS A 234 25.02 -11.42 -17.09
C LYS A 234 24.41 -12.16 -15.90
N ILE A 235 23.14 -12.53 -15.99
CA ILE A 235 22.45 -13.31 -14.94
C ILE A 235 23.14 -14.66 -14.74
N ILE A 236 23.41 -15.40 -15.82
CA ILE A 236 24.07 -16.72 -15.75
C ILE A 236 25.46 -16.59 -15.14
N SER A 237 26.25 -15.61 -15.61
CA SER A 237 27.59 -15.37 -15.10
C SER A 237 27.55 -15.09 -13.60
N TRP A 238 26.71 -14.15 -13.17
CA TRP A 238 26.56 -13.76 -11.76
C TRP A 238 26.09 -14.92 -10.88
N LEU A 239 25.01 -15.61 -11.24
CA LEU A 239 24.47 -16.73 -10.47
C LEU A 239 25.43 -17.92 -10.36
N SER A 240 26.36 -18.05 -11.30
CA SER A 240 27.37 -19.12 -11.30
C SER A 240 28.62 -18.80 -10.47
N GLN A 241 28.79 -17.57 -9.99
CA GLN A 241 29.96 -17.20 -9.17
C GLN A 241 29.89 -17.88 -7.81
N GLY A 242 30.85 -18.78 -7.54
CA GLY A 242 30.91 -19.58 -6.32
C GLY A 242 29.82 -20.65 -6.20
N THR A 243 28.89 -20.74 -7.14
CA THR A 243 27.73 -21.64 -7.11
C THR A 243 27.62 -22.43 -8.40
N THR A 244 27.48 -23.76 -8.30
CA THR A 244 27.21 -24.60 -9.49
C THR A 244 25.75 -24.50 -9.91
N LEU A 245 25.49 -24.30 -11.20
CA LEU A 245 24.19 -24.45 -11.84
C LEU A 245 24.17 -25.80 -12.59
N PRO A 246 23.49 -26.84 -12.07
CA PRO A 246 23.39 -28.13 -12.74
C PRO A 246 22.58 -28.04 -14.06
N PRO A 247 22.75 -29.00 -14.99
CA PRO A 247 21.80 -29.19 -16.08
C PRO A 247 20.37 -29.31 -15.53
N GLY A 248 19.42 -28.71 -16.23
CA GLY A 248 18.03 -28.58 -15.79
C GLY A 248 17.78 -27.43 -14.81
N THR A 249 18.79 -26.60 -14.50
CA THR A 249 18.54 -25.33 -13.81
C THR A 249 17.65 -24.43 -14.68
N VAL A 250 16.58 -23.90 -14.08
CA VAL A 250 15.68 -22.92 -14.67
C VAL A 250 15.99 -21.56 -14.07
N ILE A 251 16.28 -20.58 -14.91
CA ILE A 251 16.48 -19.18 -14.50
C ILE A 251 15.27 -18.39 -14.95
N VAL A 252 14.53 -17.81 -14.02
CA VAL A 252 13.40 -16.91 -14.28
C VAL A 252 13.89 -15.48 -14.14
N THR A 253 13.68 -14.68 -15.18
CA THR A 253 14.49 -13.48 -15.44
C THR A 253 13.87 -12.17 -14.98
N GLY A 254 12.72 -12.21 -14.32
CA GLY A 254 11.93 -11.04 -13.93
C GLY A 254 10.79 -10.79 -14.91
N THR A 255 9.94 -9.84 -14.53
CA THR A 255 8.64 -9.61 -15.14
C THR A 255 8.52 -8.19 -15.74
N PRO A 256 7.85 -8.01 -16.89
CA PRO A 256 7.58 -6.70 -17.48
C PRO A 256 6.70 -5.80 -16.61
N ALA A 257 6.71 -4.49 -16.89
CA ALA A 257 5.79 -3.54 -16.27
C ALA A 257 4.31 -3.85 -16.57
N GLY A 258 3.42 -3.33 -15.73
CA GLY A 258 1.97 -3.53 -15.81
C GLY A 258 1.38 -4.21 -14.57
N PHE A 259 2.05 -4.06 -13.43
CA PHE A 259 1.60 -4.57 -12.13
C PHE A 259 0.52 -3.70 -11.49
N HIS A 260 0.40 -2.45 -11.93
CA HIS A 260 -0.63 -1.55 -11.47
C HIS A 260 -1.38 -1.01 -12.68
N LYS A 261 -2.62 -1.45 -12.90
CA LYS A 261 -3.57 -0.56 -13.58
C LYS A 261 -3.68 0.65 -12.65
N ASN A 262 -3.04 1.76 -13.04
CA ASN A 262 -3.25 3.04 -12.39
C ASN A 262 -4.75 3.26 -12.24
N TYR A 263 -5.17 3.74 -11.07
CA TYR A 263 -6.57 4.10 -10.86
C TYR A 263 -6.99 5.06 -11.99
N THR A 264 -8.15 4.81 -12.56
CA THR A 264 -8.76 5.79 -13.48
C THR A 264 -9.55 6.76 -12.63
N LEU A 265 -9.17 8.03 -12.67
CA LEU A 265 -9.95 9.09 -12.04
C LEU A 265 -11.28 9.22 -12.79
N LEU A 266 -12.38 9.10 -12.05
CA LEU A 266 -13.71 9.39 -12.57
C LEU A 266 -14.02 10.86 -12.26
N HIS A 267 -14.10 11.69 -13.29
CA HIS A 267 -14.45 13.11 -13.11
C HIS A 267 -15.93 13.32 -12.79
N ASP A 268 -16.79 12.39 -13.20
CA ASP A 268 -18.23 12.41 -12.95
C ASP A 268 -18.68 11.14 -12.23
N VAL A 269 -19.41 11.32 -11.14
CA VAL A 269 -20.05 10.25 -10.36
C VAL A 269 -21.50 10.63 -10.04
N PRO A 270 -22.43 9.67 -9.94
CA PRO A 270 -23.82 9.97 -9.59
C PRO A 270 -23.93 10.64 -8.22
N VAL A 271 -24.77 11.69 -8.12
CA VAL A 271 -25.12 12.30 -6.83
C VAL A 271 -25.76 11.23 -5.92
N PRO A 272 -25.27 11.04 -4.69
CA PRO A 272 -25.82 10.05 -3.79
C PRO A 272 -27.24 10.43 -3.36
N LYS A 273 -28.09 9.41 -3.16
CA LYS A 273 -29.42 9.59 -2.57
C LYS A 273 -29.33 9.33 -1.06
N PRO A 274 -29.70 10.28 -0.19
CA PRO A 274 -29.64 10.05 1.24
C PRO A 274 -30.64 8.97 1.65
N LYS A 275 -30.22 8.07 2.55
CA LYS A 275 -31.09 7.16 3.29
C LYS A 275 -32.00 7.91 4.27
N PRO A 276 -33.01 7.24 4.88
CA PRO A 276 -33.88 7.85 5.88
C PRO A 276 -33.13 8.60 7.00
N ASP A 277 -32.01 8.08 7.48
CA ASP A 277 -31.20 8.63 8.58
C ASP A 277 -29.99 9.47 8.09
N GLU A 278 -30.01 9.89 6.82
CA GLU A 278 -28.90 10.64 6.23
C GLU A 278 -29.33 12.03 5.78
N VAL A 279 -28.35 12.94 5.77
CA VAL A 279 -28.43 14.24 5.12
C VAL A 279 -27.65 14.21 3.81
N LEU A 280 -28.13 14.93 2.80
CA LEU A 280 -27.38 15.23 1.59
C LEU A 280 -26.72 16.61 1.76
N ILE A 281 -25.42 16.66 1.57
CA ILE A 281 -24.60 17.87 1.76
C ILE A 281 -24.00 18.27 0.42
N ARG A 282 -24.19 19.53 0.03
CA ARG A 282 -23.39 20.17 -1.03
C ARG A 282 -22.07 20.60 -0.42
N VAL A 283 -20.98 19.94 -0.80
CA VAL A 283 -19.66 20.13 -0.22
C VAL A 283 -19.07 21.44 -0.75
N ALA A 284 -18.60 22.29 0.16
CA ALA A 284 -17.94 23.55 -0.18
C ALA A 284 -16.42 23.42 -0.12
N ALA A 285 -15.92 22.73 0.91
CA ALA A 285 -14.49 22.47 1.10
C ALA A 285 -14.27 21.09 1.73
N ALA A 286 -13.13 20.47 1.39
CA ALA A 286 -12.71 19.17 1.91
C ALA A 286 -11.21 19.18 2.20
N GLY A 287 -10.80 18.81 3.41
CA GLY A 287 -9.39 18.74 3.78
C GLY A 287 -8.67 17.48 3.28
N PHE A 288 -7.34 17.55 3.17
CA PHE A 288 -6.48 16.39 2.91
C PHE A 288 -5.56 16.12 4.09
N CYS A 289 -5.68 14.92 4.64
CA CYS A 289 -5.02 14.46 5.84
C CYS A 289 -3.98 13.38 5.53
N HIS A 290 -3.07 13.14 6.48
CA HIS A 290 -2.18 11.98 6.41
C HIS A 290 -2.95 10.65 6.33
N THR A 291 -4.11 10.55 6.97
CA THR A 291 -4.95 9.34 6.84
C THR A 291 -5.48 9.16 5.42
N ASP A 292 -5.69 10.23 4.64
CA ASP A 292 -6.06 10.09 3.23
C ASP A 292 -4.88 9.53 2.42
N LEU A 293 -3.61 9.90 2.70
CA LEU A 293 -2.44 9.25 2.11
C LEU A 293 -2.43 7.73 2.37
N MET A 294 -2.79 7.31 3.58
CA MET A 294 -2.89 5.88 3.90
C MET A 294 -3.93 5.16 3.01
N VAL A 295 -5.02 5.83 2.66
CA VAL A 295 -6.03 5.31 1.72
C VAL A 295 -5.44 5.21 0.31
N TYR A 296 -4.75 6.25 -0.16
CA TYR A 296 -4.06 6.26 -1.46
C TYR A 296 -3.03 5.12 -1.58
N HIS A 297 -2.32 4.81 -0.50
CA HIS A 297 -1.37 3.68 -0.43
C HIS A 297 -2.04 2.31 -0.25
N GLY A 298 -3.37 2.23 -0.18
CA GLY A 298 -4.12 0.99 -0.03
C GLY A 298 -4.06 0.37 1.38
N ILE A 299 -3.53 1.07 2.38
CA ILE A 299 -3.38 0.59 3.76
C ILE A 299 -4.75 0.30 4.40
N THR A 300 -5.75 1.13 4.09
CA THR A 300 -7.10 1.01 4.65
C THR A 300 -8.00 0.03 3.90
N GLN A 301 -7.51 -0.50 2.76
CA GLN A 301 -8.23 -1.44 1.88
C GLN A 301 -9.62 -0.92 1.45
N ALA A 302 -9.72 0.37 1.10
CA ALA A 302 -10.93 0.96 0.53
C ALA A 302 -11.33 0.24 -0.78
N SER A 303 -12.62 -0.05 -0.92
CA SER A 303 -13.16 -0.68 -2.13
C SER A 303 -13.41 0.36 -3.22
N LEU A 304 -13.00 0.06 -4.46
CA LEU A 304 -13.17 0.96 -5.60
C LEU A 304 -14.47 0.69 -6.37
N PRO A 305 -15.09 1.71 -7.02
CA PRO A 305 -14.70 3.13 -7.00
C PRO A 305 -14.87 3.77 -5.62
N PHE A 306 -14.08 4.79 -5.33
CA PHE A 306 -14.00 5.40 -4.00
C PHE A 306 -13.76 6.90 -4.08
N ILE A 307 -14.47 7.67 -3.26
CA ILE A 307 -14.25 9.12 -3.13
C ILE A 307 -13.44 9.38 -1.85
N GLY A 308 -12.30 10.06 -1.97
CA GLY A 308 -11.42 10.36 -0.82
C GLY A 308 -11.86 11.57 0.02
N SER A 309 -11.07 11.87 1.06
CA SER A 309 -11.26 12.93 2.07
C SER A 309 -12.31 12.63 3.14
N HIS A 310 -11.92 12.85 4.39
CA HIS A 310 -12.75 12.70 5.59
C HIS A 310 -12.90 14.00 6.37
N GLU A 311 -12.66 15.15 5.73
CA GLU A 311 -12.73 16.48 6.33
C GLU A 311 -13.72 17.40 5.60
N PRO A 312 -15.00 17.02 5.41
CA PRO A 312 -15.98 17.84 4.70
C PRO A 312 -16.48 19.03 5.51
N ALA A 313 -16.73 20.12 4.80
CA ALA A 313 -17.56 21.25 5.24
C ALA A 313 -18.45 21.73 4.08
N GLY A 314 -19.73 21.96 4.34
CA GLY A 314 -20.71 22.28 3.31
C GLY A 314 -22.07 22.70 3.84
N THR A 315 -23.09 22.60 2.99
CA THR A 315 -24.48 22.99 3.31
C THR A 315 -25.43 21.83 3.10
N ILE A 316 -26.37 21.61 4.01
CA ILE A 316 -27.43 20.61 3.85
C ILE A 316 -28.34 21.04 2.69
N VAL A 317 -28.55 20.13 1.73
CA VAL A 317 -29.43 20.32 0.55
C VAL A 317 -30.52 19.25 0.43
N GLY A 318 -30.50 18.24 1.31
CA GLY A 318 -31.54 17.22 1.39
C GLY A 318 -31.54 16.52 2.74
N LEU A 319 -32.70 16.01 3.13
CA LEU A 319 -32.93 15.33 4.40
C LEU A 319 -33.63 14.00 4.14
N GLY A 320 -33.15 12.93 4.76
CA GLY A 320 -33.89 11.68 4.90
C GLY A 320 -35.08 11.83 5.84
N SER A 321 -36.01 10.88 5.78
CA SER A 321 -37.28 10.92 6.54
C SER A 321 -37.12 10.81 8.05
N ASP A 322 -36.00 10.24 8.51
CA ASP A 322 -35.73 9.92 9.91
C ASP A 322 -34.70 10.89 10.51
N VAL A 323 -34.27 11.90 9.73
CA VAL A 323 -33.39 12.96 10.22
C VAL A 323 -34.14 13.81 11.25
N PRO A 324 -33.58 14.03 12.45
CA PRO A 324 -34.23 14.83 13.48
C PRO A 324 -34.50 16.28 13.06
N GLU A 325 -35.61 16.85 13.52
CA GLU A 325 -36.09 18.21 13.18
C GLU A 325 -35.14 19.35 13.55
N ILE A 326 -34.03 19.07 14.25
CA ILE A 326 -33.00 20.07 14.52
C ILE A 326 -32.21 20.47 13.26
N TRP A 327 -32.23 19.63 12.22
CA TRP A 327 -31.50 19.85 10.97
C TRP A 327 -32.42 20.35 9.87
N HIS A 328 -31.98 21.38 9.16
CA HIS A 328 -32.74 22.05 8.12
C HIS A 328 -31.93 22.16 6.83
N ILE A 329 -32.63 22.17 5.69
CA ILE A 329 -32.02 22.55 4.41
C ILE A 329 -31.50 23.98 4.52
N GLY A 330 -30.25 24.20 4.10
CA GLY A 330 -29.55 25.47 4.23
C GLY A 330 -28.61 25.56 5.43
N ASP A 331 -28.65 24.59 6.37
CA ASP A 331 -27.73 24.57 7.50
C ASP A 331 -26.29 24.36 7.03
N ARG A 332 -25.39 25.18 7.60
CA ARG A 332 -23.94 25.05 7.40
C ARG A 332 -23.42 23.96 8.33
N VAL A 333 -22.75 22.97 7.78
CA VAL A 333 -22.33 21.79 8.53
C VAL A 333 -20.94 21.28 8.14
N GLY A 334 -20.26 20.67 9.10
CA GLY A 334 -19.15 19.76 8.86
C GLY A 334 -19.56 18.33 9.24
N VAL A 335 -18.77 17.35 8.81
CA VAL A 335 -19.01 15.94 9.15
C VAL A 335 -17.74 15.33 9.71
N THR A 336 -17.84 14.70 10.87
CA THR A 336 -16.72 13.95 11.47
C THR A 336 -16.51 12.63 10.74
N ASN A 337 -15.32 12.05 10.86
CA ASN A 337 -14.96 10.87 10.07
C ASN A 337 -15.71 9.59 10.48
N PHE A 338 -15.95 9.34 11.77
CA PHE A 338 -16.57 8.10 12.27
C PHE A 338 -18.09 8.15 12.17
N MET A 339 -18.70 7.14 11.54
CA MET A 339 -20.15 7.07 11.32
C MET A 339 -20.71 5.64 11.36
N ASP A 340 -22.03 5.53 11.23
CA ASP A 340 -22.78 4.27 11.07
C ASP A 340 -22.43 3.19 12.12
N PRO A 341 -22.60 3.46 13.43
CA PRO A 341 -22.37 2.42 14.43
C PRO A 341 -23.31 1.23 14.19
N CYS A 342 -22.77 0.00 14.17
CA CYS A 342 -23.56 -1.19 13.81
C CYS A 342 -24.54 -1.65 14.90
N GLN A 343 -24.52 -1.00 16.07
CA GLN A 343 -25.43 -1.17 17.22
C GLN A 343 -25.37 -2.53 17.95
N GLY A 344 -24.76 -3.57 17.37
CA GLY A 344 -24.74 -4.93 17.93
C GLY A 344 -23.36 -5.48 18.32
N CYS A 345 -22.27 -4.83 17.93
CA CYS A 345 -20.91 -5.30 18.22
C CYS A 345 -20.49 -5.05 19.68
N ASN A 346 -19.35 -5.60 20.10
CA ASN A 346 -18.88 -5.45 21.48
C ASN A 346 -18.55 -3.99 21.79
N GLY A 347 -17.95 -3.28 20.84
CA GLY A 347 -17.72 -1.84 20.94
C GLY A 347 -18.99 -1.03 21.16
N CYS A 348 -20.05 -1.28 20.39
CA CYS A 348 -21.34 -0.59 20.56
C CYS A 348 -22.01 -0.93 21.90
N LYS A 349 -21.95 -2.19 22.33
CA LYS A 349 -22.48 -2.60 23.65
C LYS A 349 -21.74 -1.92 24.78
N TRP A 350 -20.41 -1.88 24.71
CA TRP A 350 -19.57 -1.16 25.67
C TRP A 350 -19.92 0.33 25.70
N ALA A 351 -20.02 0.98 24.54
CA ALA A 351 -20.37 2.40 24.45
C ALA A 351 -21.73 2.68 25.11
N MET A 352 -22.76 1.90 24.80
CA MET A 352 -24.07 2.05 25.45
C MET A 352 -24.01 1.86 26.98
N GLN A 353 -23.23 0.89 27.46
CA GLN A 353 -23.14 0.60 28.90
C GLN A 353 -22.29 1.62 29.68
N SER A 354 -21.18 2.08 29.08
CA SER A 354 -20.19 2.92 29.76
C SER A 354 -20.39 4.41 29.48
N LEU A 355 -20.93 4.78 28.32
CA LEU A 355 -21.14 6.17 27.89
C LEU A 355 -22.63 6.55 27.80
N GLY A 356 -23.55 5.59 27.91
CA GLY A 356 -24.99 5.83 27.80
C GLY A 356 -25.49 6.14 26.39
N SER A 357 -24.61 6.08 25.38
CA SER A 357 -24.91 6.36 23.98
C SER A 357 -24.03 5.55 23.04
N LEU A 358 -24.43 5.43 21.77
CA LEU A 358 -23.59 4.83 20.75
C LEU A 358 -22.45 5.77 20.39
N ASP A 359 -21.27 5.19 20.18
CA ASP A 359 -20.10 5.93 19.74
C ASP A 359 -19.42 5.19 18.56
N PRO A 360 -19.48 5.73 17.34
CA PRO A 360 -18.96 5.06 16.16
C PRO A 360 -17.44 4.87 16.18
N ARG A 361 -16.71 5.65 17.00
CA ARG A 361 -15.25 5.53 17.16
C ARG A 361 -14.83 4.15 17.65
N PHE A 362 -15.67 3.53 18.48
CA PHE A 362 -15.38 2.25 19.12
C PHE A 362 -16.11 1.07 18.48
N CYS A 363 -16.87 1.27 17.40
CA CYS A 363 -17.56 0.19 16.69
C CYS A 363 -16.56 -0.81 16.09
N ASP A 364 -16.76 -2.12 16.30
CA ASP A 364 -15.92 -3.16 15.68
C ASP A 364 -16.12 -3.21 14.16
N ASN A 365 -17.32 -2.84 13.71
CA ASN A 365 -17.68 -2.69 12.30
C ASN A 365 -17.63 -1.23 11.86
N ARG A 366 -16.62 -0.48 12.34
CA ARG A 366 -16.48 0.96 12.06
C ARG A 366 -16.54 1.28 10.58
N THR A 367 -17.14 2.42 10.32
CA THR A 367 -17.24 3.04 9.02
C THR A 367 -16.66 4.44 9.13
N MET A 368 -15.84 4.83 8.16
CA MET A 368 -15.21 6.14 8.15
C MET A 368 -15.33 6.78 6.76
N CYS A 369 -15.91 7.97 6.64
CA CYS A 369 -16.00 8.64 5.33
C CYS A 369 -14.62 8.85 4.75
N GLY A 370 -14.49 8.66 3.44
CA GLY A 370 -13.24 8.86 2.71
C GLY A 370 -12.08 7.96 3.16
N ILE A 371 -12.33 6.97 4.04
CA ILE A 371 -11.29 6.08 4.57
C ILE A 371 -11.67 4.60 4.42
N ILE A 372 -12.82 4.17 4.92
CA ILE A 372 -13.25 2.76 4.90
C ILE A 372 -14.78 2.63 4.84
N ARG A 373 -15.28 1.84 3.88
CA ARG A 373 -16.70 1.50 3.68
C ARG A 373 -17.66 2.66 3.36
N ARG A 374 -17.19 3.91 3.32
CA ARG A 374 -17.97 5.09 2.92
C ARG A 374 -17.16 6.04 2.08
N ASP A 375 -17.82 6.57 1.06
CA ASP A 375 -17.31 7.68 0.26
C ASP A 375 -17.09 8.94 1.10
N GLY A 376 -16.11 9.70 0.67
CA GLY A 376 -15.64 10.92 1.29
C GLY A 376 -16.20 12.19 0.66
N ALA A 377 -15.37 13.23 0.71
CA ALA A 377 -15.76 14.60 0.46
C ALA A 377 -15.14 15.23 -0.79
N PHE A 378 -14.25 14.54 -1.53
CA PHE A 378 -13.74 15.04 -2.83
C PHE A 378 -14.74 14.87 -3.98
N ALA A 379 -15.96 15.35 -3.76
CA ALA A 379 -17.05 15.41 -4.74
C ALA A 379 -18.01 16.55 -4.36
N GLU A 380 -18.79 17.04 -5.33
CA GLU A 380 -19.72 18.16 -5.11
C GLU A 380 -20.82 17.86 -4.09
N TYR A 381 -21.18 16.59 -3.94
CA TYR A 381 -22.24 16.12 -3.04
C TYR A 381 -21.78 14.89 -2.28
N MET A 382 -22.15 14.83 -0.99
CA MET A 382 -21.98 13.64 -0.17
C MET A 382 -23.26 13.35 0.63
N ALA A 383 -23.53 12.07 0.87
CA ALA A 383 -24.53 11.65 1.84
C ALA A 383 -23.83 11.28 3.16
N SER A 384 -24.38 11.69 4.29
CA SER A 384 -23.82 11.37 5.60
C SER A 384 -24.89 11.07 6.63
N TRP A 385 -24.60 10.14 7.54
CA TRP A 385 -25.42 9.89 8.70
C TRP A 385 -25.57 11.15 9.55
N HIS A 386 -26.81 11.53 9.88
CA HIS A 386 -27.09 12.78 10.59
C HIS A 386 -26.38 12.87 11.95
N GLY A 387 -26.00 11.73 12.55
CA GLY A 387 -25.30 11.67 13.83
C GLY A 387 -23.81 12.07 13.78
N ALA A 388 -23.20 12.11 12.58
CA ALA A 388 -21.83 12.57 12.37
C ALA A 388 -21.75 14.07 12.01
N VAL A 389 -22.89 14.75 11.93
CA VAL A 389 -23.00 16.14 11.48
C VAL A 389 -22.78 17.11 12.64
N VAL A 390 -22.00 18.17 12.38
CA VAL A 390 -21.68 19.25 13.32
C VAL A 390 -22.10 20.59 12.70
N SER A 391 -22.87 21.39 13.44
CA SER A 391 -23.28 22.73 12.99
C SER A 391 -22.08 23.68 12.92
N LEU A 392 -22.00 24.48 11.86
CA LEU A 392 -20.95 25.46 11.65
C LEU A 392 -21.49 26.89 11.79
N PRO A 393 -20.99 27.69 12.73
CA PRO A 393 -21.36 29.09 12.86
C PRO A 393 -21.03 29.89 11.58
N GLY A 394 -21.84 30.91 11.27
CA GLY A 394 -21.61 31.75 10.09
C GLY A 394 -20.29 32.55 10.11
N SER A 395 -19.66 32.68 11.28
CA SER A 395 -18.38 33.38 11.47
C SER A 395 -17.16 32.59 11.00
N ILE A 396 -17.29 31.27 10.74
CA ILE A 396 -16.19 30.43 10.24
C ILE A 396 -16.46 29.99 8.79
N GLY A 397 -15.49 30.23 7.91
CA GLY A 397 -15.53 29.78 6.51
C GLY A 397 -15.42 28.26 6.40
N PHE A 398 -15.96 27.66 5.34
CA PHE A 398 -15.93 26.21 5.15
C PHE A 398 -14.52 25.66 5.05
N GLU A 399 -13.60 26.40 4.42
CA GLU A 399 -12.20 26.01 4.27
C GLU A 399 -11.48 25.92 5.62
N GLN A 400 -11.83 26.81 6.57
CA GLN A 400 -11.31 26.78 7.93
C GLN A 400 -11.98 25.72 8.79
N ALA A 401 -13.25 25.40 8.53
CA ALA A 401 -14.00 24.39 9.26
C ALA A 401 -13.59 22.95 8.89
N ALA A 402 -13.25 22.69 7.63
CA ALA A 402 -12.90 21.36 7.14
C ALA A 402 -11.84 20.65 8.00
N PRO A 403 -10.64 21.23 8.27
CA PRO A 403 -9.63 20.60 9.12
C PRO A 403 -10.06 20.36 10.57
N LEU A 404 -11.07 21.09 11.06
CA LEU A 404 -11.56 20.92 12.43
C LEU A 404 -12.33 19.61 12.59
N MET A 405 -12.88 19.08 11.50
CA MET A 405 -13.65 17.83 11.49
C MET A 405 -12.78 16.57 11.63
N CYS A 406 -11.45 16.70 11.61
CA CYS A 406 -10.55 15.62 12.03
C CYS A 406 -9.39 16.14 12.88
N ALA A 407 -8.50 16.97 12.33
CA ALA A 407 -7.33 17.45 13.07
C ALA A 407 -7.73 18.22 14.33
N GLY A 408 -8.72 19.10 14.23
CA GLY A 408 -9.26 19.85 15.38
C GLY A 408 -9.83 18.93 16.45
N ALA A 409 -10.83 18.12 16.09
CA ALA A 409 -11.50 17.22 17.04
C ALA A 409 -10.53 16.22 17.70
N THR A 410 -9.52 15.75 16.95
CA THR A 410 -8.49 14.84 17.47
C THR A 410 -7.60 15.51 18.51
N VAL A 411 -7.04 16.69 18.20
CA VAL A 411 -6.12 17.36 19.13
C VAL A 411 -6.87 17.99 20.32
N TRP A 412 -8.12 18.41 20.13
CA TRP A 412 -9.00 18.84 21.21
C TRP A 412 -9.20 17.73 22.24
N HIS A 413 -9.59 16.53 21.78
CA HIS A 413 -9.73 15.37 22.64
C HIS A 413 -8.39 14.96 23.28
N ALA A 414 -7.29 15.03 22.52
CA ALA A 414 -5.96 14.73 23.06
C ALA A 414 -5.61 15.65 24.25
N ILE A 415 -5.91 16.94 24.16
CA ILE A 415 -5.70 17.90 25.25
C ILE A 415 -6.62 17.58 26.44
N ASN A 416 -7.88 17.20 26.19
CA ASN A 416 -8.78 16.77 27.27
C ASN A 416 -8.23 15.53 28.01
N GLN A 417 -7.59 14.59 27.31
CA GLN A 417 -6.97 13.41 27.91
C GLN A 417 -5.73 13.70 28.75
N ALA A 418 -5.08 14.86 28.55
CA ALA A 418 -3.89 15.25 29.28
C ALA A 418 -4.18 15.56 30.77
N ASP A 419 -5.44 15.86 31.12
CA ASP A 419 -5.89 16.15 32.49
C ASP A 419 -5.03 17.24 33.17
N ILE A 420 -4.96 18.39 32.50
CA ILE A 420 -4.16 19.55 32.93
C ILE A 420 -5.03 20.76 33.24
N THR A 421 -4.56 21.55 34.19
CA THR A 421 -5.22 22.74 34.73
C THR A 421 -4.50 24.03 34.31
N LYS A 422 -5.20 25.16 34.40
CA LYS A 422 -4.68 26.46 33.98
C LYS A 422 -3.34 26.76 34.67
N GLY A 423 -2.34 27.17 33.89
CA GLY A 423 -0.98 27.43 34.37
C GLY A 423 -0.03 26.23 34.40
N GLU A 424 -0.53 24.99 34.26
CA GLU A 424 0.34 23.82 34.09
C GLU A 424 0.99 23.78 32.70
N THR A 425 2.08 23.02 32.58
CA THR A 425 2.94 22.97 31.40
C THR A 425 2.58 21.85 30.43
N ILE A 426 2.47 22.18 29.15
CA ILE A 426 2.16 21.22 28.09
C ILE A 426 3.11 21.39 26.91
N GLY A 427 3.67 20.27 26.43
CA GLY A 427 4.46 20.22 25.21
C GLY A 427 3.63 19.69 24.03
N ILE A 428 3.56 20.44 22.94
CA ILE A 428 2.98 20.00 21.67
C ILE A 428 4.14 19.61 20.74
N ILE A 429 4.19 18.33 20.36
CA ILE A 429 5.33 17.75 19.64
C ILE A 429 4.89 17.36 18.23
N GLY A 430 5.55 17.93 17.22
CA GLY A 430 5.15 17.83 15.81
C GLY A 430 4.13 18.91 15.44
N ILE A 431 4.60 20.00 14.86
CA ILE A 431 3.83 21.20 14.50
C ILE A 431 3.44 21.16 13.01
N GLY A 432 2.71 20.10 12.66
CA GLY A 432 1.96 20.00 11.40
C GLY A 432 0.52 20.49 11.56
N GLY A 433 -0.41 19.88 10.81
CA GLY A 433 -1.83 20.23 10.85
C GLY A 433 -2.51 20.05 12.21
N LEU A 434 -2.12 19.02 12.99
CA LEU A 434 -2.64 18.81 14.35
C LEU A 434 -1.97 19.73 15.36
N GLY A 435 -0.63 19.76 15.38
CA GLY A 435 0.13 20.50 16.38
C GLY A 435 -0.14 22.00 16.36
N ILE A 436 -0.36 22.60 15.18
CA ILE A 436 -0.67 24.04 15.08
C ILE A 436 -2.01 24.41 15.73
N LEU A 437 -3.00 23.52 15.67
CA LEU A 437 -4.27 23.67 16.38
C LEU A 437 -4.08 23.37 17.88
N GLY A 438 -3.29 22.36 18.22
CA GLY A 438 -2.96 22.01 19.60
C GLY A 438 -2.34 23.16 20.38
N ILE A 439 -1.40 23.90 19.78
CA ILE A 439 -0.80 25.11 20.35
C ILE A 439 -1.89 26.13 20.72
N GLN A 440 -2.77 26.45 19.75
CA GLN A 440 -3.80 27.46 19.92
C GLN A 440 -4.83 27.05 20.98
N PHE A 441 -5.28 25.79 20.96
CA PHE A 441 -6.21 25.26 21.95
C PHE A 441 -5.61 25.26 23.36
N ALA A 442 -4.36 24.82 23.50
CA ALA A 442 -3.68 24.80 24.78
C ALA A 442 -3.47 26.22 25.33
N LYS A 443 -3.08 27.16 24.46
CA LYS A 443 -2.85 28.55 24.88
C LYS A 443 -4.14 29.26 25.26
N ALA A 444 -5.21 29.07 24.50
CA ALA A 444 -6.52 29.63 24.79
C ALA A 444 -7.12 29.10 26.11
N ARG A 445 -6.81 27.85 26.50
CA ARG A 445 -7.16 27.30 27.83
C ARG A 445 -6.32 27.86 28.98
N GLY A 446 -5.30 28.66 28.69
CA GLY A 446 -4.43 29.29 29.67
C GLY A 446 -3.33 28.39 30.21
N TYR A 447 -2.91 27.39 29.44
CA TYR A 447 -1.74 26.57 29.77
C TYR A 447 -0.43 27.28 29.40
N ARG A 448 0.66 26.78 29.97
CA ARG A 448 2.03 27.16 29.61
C ARG A 448 2.51 26.22 28.52
N VAL A 449 2.64 26.71 27.30
CA VAL A 449 2.73 25.87 26.08
C VAL A 449 4.13 25.92 25.49
N MET A 450 4.72 24.76 25.24
CA MET A 450 5.91 24.61 24.40
C MET A 450 5.54 23.96 23.07
N ALA A 451 6.02 24.52 21.96
CA ALA A 451 5.92 23.96 20.62
C ALA A 451 7.27 23.36 20.21
N ILE A 452 7.28 22.09 19.82
CA ILE A 452 8.52 21.35 19.51
C ILE A 452 8.39 20.69 18.14
N ASP A 453 9.35 20.93 17.26
CA ASP A 453 9.46 20.30 15.94
C ASP A 453 10.93 20.05 15.57
N ASN A 454 11.21 19.12 14.67
CA ASN A 454 12.55 18.93 14.10
C ASN A 454 12.74 19.73 12.79
N HIS A 455 11.65 20.15 12.14
CA HIS A 455 11.68 20.88 10.87
C HIS A 455 11.42 22.37 11.05
N GLU A 456 12.22 23.19 10.37
CA GLU A 456 12.09 24.66 10.36
C GLU A 456 10.70 25.13 9.92
N VAL A 457 10.02 24.38 9.04
CA VAL A 457 8.66 24.70 8.59
C VAL A 457 7.68 24.65 9.76
N GLY A 458 7.75 23.63 10.61
CA GLY A 458 6.90 23.51 11.81
C GLY A 458 7.16 24.64 12.81
N LEU A 459 8.42 25.00 13.03
CA LEU A 459 8.80 26.12 13.92
C LEU A 459 8.30 27.48 13.40
N LYS A 460 8.36 27.69 12.08
CA LYS A 460 7.77 28.88 11.43
C LYS A 460 6.26 28.90 11.53
N LEU A 461 5.58 27.76 11.41
CA LEU A 461 4.14 27.68 11.64
C LEU A 461 3.79 28.06 13.08
N ALA A 462 4.53 27.53 14.07
CA ALA A 462 4.32 27.87 15.48
C ALA A 462 4.44 29.37 15.77
N SER A 463 5.40 30.07 15.16
CA SER A 463 5.57 31.52 15.33
C SER A 463 4.54 32.36 14.56
N GLY A 464 3.88 31.77 13.55
CA GLY A 464 2.86 32.43 12.74
C GLY A 464 1.45 32.45 13.33
N VAL A 465 1.21 31.82 14.49
CA VAL A 465 -0.12 31.88 15.15
C VAL A 465 -0.39 33.28 15.72
N PRO A 466 -1.67 33.68 15.90
CA PRO A 466 -2.02 34.97 16.49
C PRO A 466 -1.32 35.21 17.83
N SER A 467 -0.88 36.44 18.11
CA SER A 467 -0.02 36.76 19.26
C SER A 467 -0.60 36.33 20.61
N HIS A 468 -1.92 36.38 20.80
CA HIS A 468 -2.59 35.92 22.02
C HIS A 468 -2.69 34.39 22.16
N LEU A 469 -2.37 33.64 21.10
CA LEU A 469 -2.39 32.18 21.02
C LEU A 469 -1.00 31.57 20.77
N GLN A 470 0.06 32.39 20.79
CA GLN A 470 1.43 31.92 20.60
C GLN A 470 1.89 31.01 21.75
N PRO A 471 2.69 29.98 21.47
CA PRO A 471 3.32 29.19 22.51
C PRO A 471 4.32 30.06 23.29
N ASP A 472 4.58 29.72 24.54
CA ASP A 472 5.55 30.42 25.37
C ASP A 472 6.99 30.14 24.94
N LEU A 473 7.25 28.94 24.40
CA LEU A 473 8.53 28.57 23.79
C LEU A 473 8.33 27.80 22.48
N ILE A 474 9.23 28.03 21.54
CA ILE A 474 9.36 27.28 20.29
C ILE A 474 10.77 26.68 20.27
N LEU A 475 10.86 25.35 20.17
CA LEU A 475 12.12 24.63 20.33
C LEU A 475 12.32 23.64 19.20
N LYS A 476 13.57 23.53 18.74
CA LYS A 476 13.97 22.52 17.78
C LYS A 476 14.43 21.25 18.50
N LEU A 477 13.93 20.08 18.10
CA LEU A 477 14.16 18.83 18.84
C LEU A 477 15.67 18.47 19.01
N ASP A 478 16.48 18.74 17.99
CA ASP A 478 17.91 18.41 17.93
C ASP A 478 18.85 19.55 18.38
N ASP A 479 18.32 20.71 18.78
CA ASP A 479 19.12 21.80 19.33
C ASP A 479 19.72 21.38 20.69
N PRO A 480 21.06 21.44 20.87
CA PRO A 480 21.73 21.11 22.13
C PRO A 480 21.19 21.86 23.35
N GLU A 481 20.62 23.05 23.16
CA GLU A 481 20.07 23.86 24.25
C GLU A 481 18.63 23.48 24.64
N THR A 482 17.93 22.67 23.83
CA THR A 482 16.50 22.36 24.02
C THR A 482 16.22 21.75 25.39
N ILE A 483 17.06 20.84 25.86
CA ILE A 483 16.88 20.21 27.18
C ILE A 483 16.99 21.24 28.29
N GLN A 484 17.97 22.16 28.21
CA GLN A 484 18.16 23.20 29.21
C GLN A 484 16.97 24.19 29.19
N LYS A 485 16.52 24.62 28.01
CA LYS A 485 15.36 25.51 27.85
C LYS A 485 14.07 24.89 28.42
N ILE A 486 13.88 23.58 28.23
CA ILE A 486 12.75 22.85 28.84
C ILE A 486 12.89 22.82 30.37
N SER A 487 14.09 22.54 30.89
CA SER A 487 14.35 22.56 32.33
C SER A 487 14.04 23.93 32.93
N ASP A 488 14.55 25.01 32.33
CA ASP A 488 14.33 26.38 32.80
C ASP A 488 12.84 26.76 32.74
N PHE A 489 12.15 26.38 31.68
CA PHE A 489 10.70 26.61 31.56
C PHE A 489 9.88 25.85 32.60
N THR A 490 10.34 24.68 33.03
CA THR A 490 9.60 23.80 33.94
C THR A 490 10.15 23.83 35.37
N ASP A 491 10.99 24.82 35.70
CA ASP A 491 11.64 24.96 37.00
C ASP A 491 12.41 23.68 37.43
N GLY A 492 12.95 22.95 36.44
CA GLY A 492 13.66 21.68 36.62
C GLY A 492 12.77 20.46 36.90
N ILE A 493 11.45 20.62 36.94
CA ILE A 493 10.49 19.56 37.32
C ILE A 493 10.13 18.67 36.12
N GLY A 494 10.05 19.26 34.92
CA GLY A 494 9.55 18.61 33.71
C GLY A 494 8.11 19.01 33.34
N LEU A 495 7.67 18.56 32.18
CA LEU A 495 6.34 18.84 31.64
C LEU A 495 5.24 18.08 32.39
N LYS A 496 4.11 18.73 32.68
CA LYS A 496 2.93 18.03 33.18
C LYS A 496 2.36 17.06 32.13
N ALA A 497 2.28 17.51 30.88
CA ALA A 497 1.80 16.68 29.78
C ALA A 497 2.52 16.93 28.45
N THR A 498 2.48 15.94 27.57
CA THR A 498 2.91 16.04 26.17
C THR A 498 1.84 15.50 25.25
N ILE A 499 1.60 16.18 24.13
CA ILE A 499 0.73 15.73 23.04
C ILE A 499 1.62 15.45 21.83
N VAL A 500 1.72 14.18 21.44
CA VAL A 500 2.57 13.75 20.33
C VAL A 500 1.75 13.67 19.05
N CYS A 501 1.96 14.64 18.16
CA CYS A 501 1.25 14.85 16.89
C CYS A 501 2.08 14.44 15.66
N THR A 502 3.10 13.60 15.84
CA THR A 502 4.01 13.12 14.79
C THR A 502 4.04 11.58 14.75
N SER A 503 4.31 11.02 13.57
CA SER A 503 4.56 9.59 13.35
C SER A 503 6.03 9.20 13.51
N ASP A 504 6.90 10.11 13.97
CA ASP A 504 8.29 9.78 14.25
C ASP A 504 8.41 8.77 15.41
N ASP A 505 9.11 7.65 15.17
CA ASP A 505 9.27 6.56 16.13
C ASP A 505 9.95 7.00 17.44
N ALA A 506 10.91 7.92 17.36
CA ALA A 506 11.71 8.35 18.51
C ALA A 506 11.00 9.45 19.32
N ALA A 507 10.08 10.18 18.71
CA ALA A 507 9.40 11.30 19.35
C ALA A 507 8.61 10.92 20.61
N ASN A 508 8.04 9.71 20.67
CA ASN A 508 7.24 9.27 21.82
C ASN A 508 8.09 9.03 23.08
N ASP A 509 9.17 8.25 22.98
CA ASP A 509 10.08 8.08 24.13
C ASP A 509 10.75 9.40 24.49
N TRP A 510 11.12 10.18 23.46
CA TRP A 510 11.68 11.51 23.66
C TRP A 510 10.72 12.40 24.46
N ALA A 511 9.44 12.44 24.09
CA ALA A 511 8.41 13.18 24.79
C ALA A 511 8.24 12.70 26.25
N ALA A 512 8.23 11.38 26.46
CA ALA A 512 8.03 10.79 27.78
C ALA A 512 9.15 11.14 28.76
N GLN A 513 10.41 11.21 28.28
CA GLN A 513 11.55 11.58 29.12
C GLN A 513 11.47 13.04 29.60
N ARG A 514 10.75 13.90 28.90
CA ARG A 514 10.58 15.34 29.20
C ARG A 514 9.43 15.64 30.17
N LEU A 515 8.63 14.65 30.52
CA LEU A 515 7.57 14.80 31.52
C LEU A 515 8.16 14.96 32.93
N GLN A 516 7.36 15.37 33.90
CA GLN A 516 7.63 15.21 35.32
C GLN A 516 7.24 13.79 35.81
N PRO A 517 7.63 13.34 37.01
CA PRO A 517 7.07 12.12 37.60
C PRO A 517 5.53 12.16 37.61
N ARG A 518 4.90 11.06 37.17
CA ARG A 518 3.44 10.94 36.99
C ARG A 518 2.83 11.90 35.96
N GLY A 519 3.65 12.43 35.05
CA GLY A 519 3.18 13.17 33.89
C GLY A 519 2.47 12.29 32.87
N VAL A 520 1.75 12.93 31.93
CA VAL A 520 0.91 12.23 30.94
C VAL A 520 1.43 12.49 29.52
N LEU A 521 1.75 11.42 28.80
CA LEU A 521 1.93 11.44 27.35
C LEU A 521 0.62 11.04 26.68
N VAL A 522 0.14 11.86 25.75
CA VAL A 522 -0.99 11.53 24.89
C VAL A 522 -0.51 11.32 23.46
N ALA A 523 -0.60 10.09 22.97
CA ALA A 523 -0.14 9.69 21.64
C ALA A 523 -1.27 9.82 20.61
N ALA A 524 -1.13 10.75 19.66
CA ALA A 524 -2.07 10.98 18.57
C ALA A 524 -1.51 10.58 17.19
N GLY A 525 -0.19 10.42 17.06
CA GLY A 525 0.46 9.96 15.83
C GLY A 525 0.57 8.44 15.72
N PHE A 526 0.74 7.94 14.49
CA PHE A 526 0.89 6.52 14.16
C PHE A 526 2.31 6.23 13.66
N PRO A 527 3.26 5.88 14.56
CA PRO A 527 4.62 5.52 14.16
C PRO A 527 4.67 4.17 13.43
N GLU A 528 5.51 4.10 12.39
CA GLU A 528 5.62 2.94 11.50
C GLU A 528 6.09 1.69 12.25
N HIS A 529 7.07 1.84 13.15
CA HIS A 529 7.64 0.72 13.91
C HIS A 529 7.05 0.58 15.32
N GLY A 530 5.88 1.17 15.55
CA GLY A 530 5.16 1.13 16.82
C GLY A 530 5.76 2.02 17.92
N LEU A 531 5.07 2.07 19.06
CA LEU A 531 5.47 2.88 20.21
C LEU A 531 6.59 2.18 21.00
N LYS A 532 7.70 2.89 21.21
CA LYS A 532 8.86 2.43 22.00
C LYS A 532 9.05 3.37 23.18
N PHE A 533 9.35 2.80 24.35
CA PHE A 533 9.61 3.55 25.58
C PHE A 533 10.77 2.93 26.36
N ASP A 534 11.62 3.75 26.96
CA ASP A 534 12.60 3.31 27.95
C ASP A 534 11.86 2.83 29.21
N PRO A 535 12.00 1.54 29.60
CA PRO A 535 11.35 1.00 30.78
C PRO A 535 11.75 1.70 32.07
N MET A 536 12.99 2.18 32.18
CA MET A 536 13.45 2.89 33.38
C MET A 536 12.72 4.22 33.53
N ASN A 537 12.57 4.95 32.43
CA ASN A 537 11.83 6.20 32.41
C ASN A 537 10.34 5.99 32.70
N LEU A 538 9.72 4.99 32.05
CA LEU A 538 8.29 4.73 32.19
C LEU A 538 7.93 4.24 33.59
N ILE A 539 8.66 3.26 34.12
CA ILE A 539 8.32 2.55 35.37
C ILE A 539 8.74 3.37 36.59
N LEU A 540 9.98 3.84 36.66
CA LEU A 540 10.49 4.49 37.88
C LEU A 540 9.88 5.87 38.14
N ARG A 541 9.31 6.49 37.10
CA ARG A 541 8.68 7.81 37.19
C ARG A 541 7.16 7.74 37.06
N GLU A 542 6.60 6.53 36.98
CA GLU A 542 5.15 6.26 36.89
C GLU A 542 4.47 7.09 35.77
N ILE A 543 5.09 7.16 34.59
CA ILE A 543 4.56 7.95 33.48
C ILE A 543 3.29 7.30 32.92
N PHE A 544 2.25 8.10 32.71
CA PHE A 544 1.03 7.66 32.05
C PHE A 544 1.14 7.84 30.55
N VAL A 545 0.87 6.77 29.79
CA VAL A 545 0.74 6.84 28.33
C VAL A 545 -0.73 6.58 27.98
N LYS A 546 -1.36 7.54 27.32
CA LYS A 546 -2.74 7.46 26.85
C LYS A 546 -2.76 7.50 25.32
N GLY A 547 -3.44 6.53 24.70
CA GLY A 547 -3.80 6.63 23.29
C GLY A 547 -4.99 7.57 23.13
N THR A 548 -5.05 8.29 22.02
CA THR A 548 -6.22 9.08 21.65
C THR A 548 -6.62 8.78 20.21
N VAL A 549 -7.93 8.78 19.99
CA VAL A 549 -8.55 8.78 18.66
C VAL A 549 -9.65 9.82 18.74
N HIS A 550 -9.76 10.69 17.74
CA HIS A 550 -10.83 11.67 17.45
C HIS A 550 -11.86 11.96 18.56
N GLY A 551 -12.16 13.22 18.87
CA GLY A 551 -13.18 13.58 19.87
C GLY A 551 -14.58 13.02 19.64
N SER A 552 -15.38 12.92 20.70
CA SER A 552 -16.80 12.58 20.60
C SER A 552 -17.56 13.66 19.84
N MET A 553 -18.82 13.39 19.46
CA MET A 553 -19.66 14.40 18.83
C MET A 553 -19.90 15.61 19.75
N ASP A 554 -20.06 15.37 21.05
CA ASP A 554 -20.26 16.45 22.02
C ASP A 554 -18.99 17.27 22.22
N GLU A 555 -17.83 16.62 22.32
CA GLU A 555 -16.53 17.30 22.38
C GLU A 555 -16.25 18.09 21.10
N THR A 556 -16.68 17.59 19.94
CA THR A 556 -16.50 18.29 18.67
C THR A 556 -17.39 19.54 18.60
N ARG A 557 -18.62 19.49 19.13
CA ARG A 557 -19.49 20.67 19.23
C ARG A 557 -18.92 21.71 20.19
N GLU A 558 -18.48 21.29 21.37
CA GLU A 558 -17.79 22.14 22.34
C GLU A 558 -16.55 22.81 21.73
N MET A 559 -15.74 22.03 21.01
CA MET A 559 -14.57 22.54 20.30
C MET A 559 -14.98 23.62 19.29
N MET A 560 -16.05 23.43 18.52
CA MET A 560 -16.48 24.43 17.53
C MET A 560 -16.88 25.75 18.17
N GLU A 561 -17.59 25.72 19.30
CA GLU A 561 -17.92 26.93 20.07
C GLU A 561 -16.64 27.63 20.56
N PHE A 562 -15.70 26.85 21.09
CA PHE A 562 -14.42 27.36 21.59
C PHE A 562 -13.56 27.97 20.47
N VAL A 563 -13.52 27.35 19.29
CA VAL A 563 -12.82 27.86 18.11
C VAL A 563 -13.32 29.25 17.75
N VAL A 564 -14.64 29.43 17.70
CA VAL A 564 -15.25 30.73 17.37
C VAL A 564 -14.97 31.76 18.45
N GLN A 565 -15.12 31.39 19.72
CA GLN A 565 -14.90 32.29 20.85
C GLN A 565 -13.46 32.84 20.89
N HIS A 566 -12.46 32.00 20.60
CA HIS A 566 -11.05 32.36 20.72
C HIS A 566 -10.37 32.74 19.40
N GLY A 567 -11.09 32.63 18.27
CA GLY A 567 -10.58 32.95 16.95
C GLY A 567 -9.48 32.00 16.47
N ILE A 568 -9.59 30.71 16.81
CA ILE A 568 -8.62 29.66 16.44
C ILE A 568 -8.72 29.40 14.94
N ARG A 569 -7.57 29.25 14.28
CA ARG A 569 -7.52 29.06 12.82
C ARG A 569 -6.50 28.00 12.41
N SER A 570 -6.82 27.25 11.38
CA SER A 570 -5.87 26.40 10.68
C SER A 570 -5.03 27.23 9.70
N HIS A 571 -3.75 26.89 9.58
CA HIS A 571 -2.92 27.37 8.48
C HIS A 571 -3.21 26.50 7.25
N LEU A 572 -3.66 27.10 6.15
CA LEU A 572 -4.20 26.37 4.99
C LEU A 572 -3.36 26.60 3.74
N THR A 573 -3.24 25.55 2.93
CA THR A 573 -2.99 25.67 1.49
C THR A 573 -4.30 25.37 0.76
N LEU A 574 -4.87 26.35 0.07
CA LEU A 574 -6.12 26.17 -0.66
C LEU A 574 -5.84 25.68 -2.09
N LEU A 575 -6.58 24.67 -2.51
CA LEU A 575 -6.46 24.03 -3.82
C LEU A 575 -7.82 24.02 -4.51
N THR A 576 -7.83 24.10 -5.83
CA THR A 576 -8.97 23.70 -6.66
C THR A 576 -9.01 22.18 -6.83
N MET A 577 -10.12 21.63 -7.34
CA MET A 577 -10.21 20.19 -7.66
C MET A 577 -9.14 19.77 -8.69
N GLU A 578 -8.86 20.60 -9.69
CA GLU A 578 -7.82 20.35 -10.70
C GLU A 578 -6.40 20.35 -10.09
N GLU A 579 -6.10 21.31 -9.22
CA GLU A 579 -4.81 21.36 -8.51
C GLU A 579 -4.62 20.22 -7.50
N ALA A 580 -5.69 19.52 -7.13
CA ALA A 580 -5.71 18.44 -6.17
C ALA A 580 -5.55 17.04 -6.80
N GLU A 581 -5.49 16.91 -8.13
CA GLU A 581 -5.33 15.60 -8.78
C GLU A 581 -4.02 14.88 -8.38
N ASP A 582 -2.96 15.64 -8.10
CA ASP A 582 -1.65 15.15 -7.64
C ASP A 582 -1.39 15.47 -6.15
N ILE A 583 -2.45 15.71 -5.37
CA ILE A 583 -2.37 16.13 -3.95
C ILE A 583 -1.58 15.14 -3.09
N ALA A 584 -1.68 13.84 -3.37
CA ALA A 584 -0.93 12.81 -2.65
C ALA A 584 0.58 12.96 -2.88
N ALA A 585 1.01 13.01 -4.15
CA ALA A 585 2.40 13.19 -4.53
C ALA A 585 2.99 14.52 -4.00
N LYS A 586 2.23 15.61 -4.08
CA LYS A 586 2.63 16.91 -3.51
C LYS A 586 2.74 16.86 -1.98
N SER A 587 1.89 16.11 -1.30
CA SER A 587 1.94 15.96 0.16
C SER A 587 3.17 15.17 0.60
N GLU A 588 3.50 14.09 -0.11
CA GLU A 588 4.73 13.29 0.11
C GLU A 588 5.99 14.12 -0.14
N ALA A 589 5.98 14.96 -1.17
CA ALA A 589 7.07 15.89 -1.47
C ALA A 589 7.15 17.08 -0.49
N HIS A 590 6.30 17.11 0.55
CA HIS A 590 6.19 18.22 1.51
C HIS A 590 6.03 19.59 0.83
N ALA A 591 5.30 19.64 -0.29
CA ALA A 591 5.14 20.83 -1.11
C ALA A 591 4.16 21.87 -0.53
N PHE A 592 3.42 21.51 0.51
CA PHE A 592 2.39 22.35 1.10
C PHE A 592 2.82 22.95 2.44
N THR A 593 2.41 24.19 2.68
CA THR A 593 2.52 24.83 3.99
C THR A 593 1.19 24.70 4.73
N GLY A 594 1.19 24.07 5.91
CA GLY A 594 -0.01 23.82 6.70
C GLY A 594 -0.89 22.71 6.11
N ARG A 595 -2.22 22.85 6.26
CA ARG A 595 -3.21 21.84 5.86
C ARG A 595 -3.71 22.10 4.43
N PRO A 596 -3.56 21.15 3.50
CA PRO A 596 -4.17 21.25 2.18
C PRO A 596 -5.70 21.13 2.30
N VAL A 597 -6.43 22.03 1.65
CA VAL A 597 -7.90 22.03 1.61
C VAL A 597 -8.35 22.30 0.18
N VAL A 598 -9.17 21.41 -0.35
CA VAL A 598 -9.74 21.49 -1.70
C VAL A 598 -11.05 22.24 -1.65
N LYS A 599 -11.18 23.26 -2.49
CA LYS A 599 -12.41 24.02 -2.72
C LYS A 599 -13.21 23.32 -3.81
N ILE A 600 -14.45 22.96 -3.49
CA ILE A 600 -15.30 22.15 -4.37
C ILE A 600 -16.41 23.00 -4.97
N GLY A 601 -17.24 23.61 -4.13
CA GLY A 601 -18.48 24.27 -4.53
C GLY A 601 -18.34 25.74 -4.94
N MET A 602 -17.47 26.10 -5.90
CA MET A 602 -17.45 27.44 -6.52
C MET A 602 -17.87 27.41 -8.00
N HIS A 603 -19.19 27.29 -8.21
CA HIS A 603 -19.90 27.85 -9.36
C HIS A 603 -21.14 28.58 -8.87
#